data_AF-A0A2G8KZJ5-F1
#
_entry.id   AF-A0A2G8KZJ5-F1
#
_cell.length_a   1.000
_cell.length_b   1.000
_cell.length_c   1.000
_cell.angle_alpha   90.00
_cell.angle_beta   90.00
_cell.angle_gamma   90.00
#
_symmetry.space_group_name_H-M   'P 1'
#
loop_
_entity.id
_entity.type
_entity.pdbx_description
1 polymer ?
#
loop_
_entity_poly.entity_id
_entity_poly.type
_entity_poly.pdbx_seq_one_letter_code
_entity_poly.pdbx_strand_id
1 'polypeptide(L)'
;MATFMIPPPPPLDIYSSSLATSFKKFKQALTNFELATGIATRDNSLRVATLLAVIGQPAVDLYNTFTWADEADAKTYQKVIDQFEVHCNGHANTAYERYIYNTRVQREGESFESFVTSLKSLAETCEFETLTESLIRDRIILGMKNANIRQRLLREAHLTLTQAITIVRAAEAATAHASEIAKSTMSDISDVHYVKHERAKPSETR
;
A
#
# COMPACT_ATOMS: atom_id res chain seq x y z
N MET A 1 28.61 15.57 -10.81
CA MET A 1 27.35 14.82 -10.85
C MET A 1 27.16 14.21 -9.48
N ALA A 2 26.00 14.37 -8.83
CA ALA A 2 25.74 13.67 -7.58
C ALA A 2 25.64 12.16 -7.89
N THR A 3 26.58 11.37 -7.38
CA THR A 3 26.49 9.92 -7.41
C THR A 3 25.38 9.53 -6.45
N PHE A 4 24.19 9.19 -6.96
CA PHE A 4 23.13 8.63 -6.14
C PHE A 4 23.57 7.25 -5.66
N MET A 5 23.92 7.12 -4.37
CA MET A 5 24.14 5.83 -3.72
C MET A 5 22.79 5.21 -3.37
N ILE A 6 22.61 3.94 -3.75
CA ILE A 6 21.41 3.17 -3.40
C ILE A 6 21.56 2.72 -1.95
N PRO A 7 20.64 3.09 -1.04
CA PRO A 7 20.73 2.70 0.35
C PRO A 7 20.48 1.19 0.50
N PRO A 8 21.09 0.54 1.52
CA PRO A 8 20.77 -0.85 1.85
C PRO A 8 19.30 -0.98 2.29
N PRO A 9 18.72 -2.19 2.19
CA PRO A 9 17.36 -2.43 2.68
C PRO A 9 17.27 -2.16 4.20
N PRO A 10 16.12 -1.67 4.70
CA PRO A 10 15.86 -1.66 6.14
C PRO A 10 16.05 -3.08 6.72
N PRO A 11 16.67 -3.26 7.89
CA PRO A 11 16.88 -4.57 8.49
C PRO A 11 15.57 -5.34 8.71
N LEU A 12 15.65 -6.67 8.70
CA LEU A 12 14.52 -7.53 9.00
C LEU A 12 14.10 -7.36 10.47
N ASP A 13 12.85 -6.98 10.70
CA ASP A 13 12.25 -7.00 12.03
C ASP A 13 11.77 -8.42 12.35
N ILE A 14 12.63 -9.20 13.00
CA ILE A 14 12.35 -10.59 13.40
C ILE A 14 11.34 -10.68 14.55
N TYR A 15 11.08 -9.59 15.27
CA TYR A 15 10.16 -9.54 16.40
C TYR A 15 8.78 -9.05 15.99
N SER A 16 8.58 -8.81 14.70
CA SER A 16 7.30 -8.36 14.15
C SER A 16 6.20 -9.36 14.49
N SER A 17 5.06 -8.84 14.97
CA SER A 17 3.84 -9.65 15.13
C SER A 17 3.34 -10.26 13.81
N SER A 18 3.81 -9.74 12.68
CA SER A 18 3.55 -10.23 11.32
C SER A 18 4.88 -10.56 10.64
N LEU A 19 5.59 -11.54 11.17
CA LEU A 19 6.95 -11.89 10.73
C LEU A 19 7.01 -12.25 9.23
N ALA A 20 6.03 -13.01 8.72
CA ALA A 20 5.94 -13.33 7.29
C ALA A 20 5.85 -12.07 6.41
N THR A 21 5.02 -11.09 6.80
CA THR A 21 4.92 -9.80 6.10
C THR A 21 6.22 -9.00 6.18
N SER A 22 6.84 -8.97 7.36
CA SER A 22 8.13 -8.30 7.59
C SER A 22 9.22 -8.87 6.66
N PHE A 23 9.32 -10.21 6.62
CA PHE A 23 10.27 -10.90 5.76
C PHE A 23 10.00 -10.69 4.28
N LYS A 24 8.73 -10.75 3.85
CA LYS A 24 8.36 -10.48 2.46
C LYS A 24 8.82 -9.09 2.00
N LYS A 25 8.60 -8.06 2.82
CA LYS A 25 9.04 -6.68 2.54
C LYS A 25 10.57 -6.58 2.48
N PHE A 26 11.27 -7.20 3.44
CA PHE A 26 12.73 -7.26 3.43
C PHE A 26 13.27 -7.95 2.17
N LYS A 27 12.77 -9.14 1.83
CA LYS A 27 13.18 -9.92 0.65
C LYS A 27 12.97 -9.13 -0.65
N GLN A 28 11.86 -8.40 -0.77
CA GLN A 28 11.61 -7.51 -1.90
C GLN A 28 12.64 -6.36 -1.97
N ALA A 29 12.89 -5.68 -0.84
CA ALA A 29 13.86 -4.59 -0.77
C ALA A 29 15.29 -5.07 -1.08
N LEU A 30 15.68 -6.23 -0.56
CA LEU A 30 16.96 -6.87 -0.84
C LEU A 30 17.10 -7.21 -2.33
N THR A 31 16.07 -7.81 -2.93
CA THR A 31 16.10 -8.17 -4.37
C THR A 31 16.31 -6.93 -5.23
N ASN A 32 15.59 -5.84 -4.95
CA ASN A 32 15.75 -4.57 -5.66
C ASN A 32 17.16 -3.98 -5.44
N PHE A 33 17.66 -4.02 -4.21
CA PHE A 33 19.01 -3.56 -3.87
C PHE A 33 20.08 -4.35 -4.62
N GLU A 34 19.99 -5.68 -4.63
CA GLU A 34 20.95 -6.54 -5.32
C GLU A 34 20.96 -6.29 -6.84
N LEU A 35 19.78 -6.13 -7.46
CA LEU A 35 19.65 -5.83 -8.88
C LEU A 35 20.28 -4.48 -9.22
N ALA A 36 19.93 -3.44 -8.45
CA ALA A 36 20.33 -2.08 -8.77
C ALA A 36 21.82 -1.80 -8.47
N THR A 37 22.43 -2.57 -7.56
CA THR A 37 23.86 -2.49 -7.23
C THR A 37 24.73 -3.48 -8.01
N GLY A 38 24.12 -4.37 -8.81
CA GLY A 38 24.83 -5.41 -9.55
C GLY A 38 25.35 -6.55 -8.69
N ILE A 39 24.85 -6.70 -7.45
CA ILE A 39 25.17 -7.82 -6.56
C ILE A 39 24.45 -9.09 -7.02
N ALA A 40 23.29 -8.97 -7.66
CA ALA A 40 22.50 -10.11 -8.14
C ALA A 40 23.26 -11.02 -9.13
N THR A 41 24.29 -10.51 -9.82
CA THR A 41 25.13 -11.26 -10.77
C THR A 41 26.43 -11.80 -10.16
N ARG A 42 26.67 -11.54 -8.88
CA ARG A 42 27.86 -12.02 -8.16
C ARG A 42 27.67 -13.46 -7.69
N ASP A 43 28.77 -14.08 -7.28
CA ASP A 43 28.76 -15.45 -6.77
C ASP A 43 27.94 -15.55 -5.47
N ASN A 44 27.51 -16.78 -5.15
CA ASN A 44 26.68 -17.03 -3.98
C ASN A 44 27.32 -16.57 -2.67
N SER A 45 28.64 -16.71 -2.51
CA SER A 45 29.31 -16.34 -1.26
C SER A 45 29.24 -14.84 -1.02
N LEU A 46 29.47 -14.03 -2.07
CA LEU A 46 29.34 -12.57 -1.98
C LEU A 46 27.89 -12.14 -1.70
N ARG A 47 26.91 -12.77 -2.35
CA ARG A 47 25.49 -12.48 -2.11
C ARG A 47 25.05 -12.84 -0.69
N VAL A 48 25.48 -13.99 -0.16
CA VAL A 48 25.23 -14.38 1.24
C VAL A 48 25.90 -13.41 2.21
N ALA A 49 27.17 -13.04 1.96
CA ALA A 49 27.85 -12.04 2.77
C ALA A 49 27.14 -10.68 2.77
N THR A 50 26.62 -10.26 1.60
CA THR A 50 25.82 -9.03 1.47
C THR A 50 24.53 -9.14 2.28
N LEU A 51 23.79 -10.24 2.16
CA LEU A 51 22.58 -10.50 2.93
C LEU A 51 22.85 -10.35 4.43
N LEU A 52 23.87 -11.06 4.94
CA LEU A 52 24.21 -11.04 6.38
C LEU A 52 24.67 -9.66 6.85
N ALA A 53 25.27 -8.85 5.97
CA ALA A 53 25.66 -7.48 6.30
C ALA A 53 24.47 -6.51 6.45
N VAL A 54 23.34 -6.78 5.79
CA VAL A 54 22.19 -5.85 5.74
C VAL A 54 20.93 -6.34 6.46
N ILE A 55 20.81 -7.65 6.70
CA ILE A 55 19.59 -8.24 7.29
C ILE A 55 19.40 -7.86 8.77
N GLY A 56 20.47 -7.43 9.44
CA GLY A 56 20.47 -7.01 10.84
C GLY A 56 20.90 -8.12 11.81
N GLN A 57 21.55 -7.73 12.91
CA GLN A 57 22.16 -8.68 13.86
C GLN A 57 21.20 -9.75 14.40
N PRO A 58 19.94 -9.43 14.79
CA PRO A 58 19.03 -10.46 15.29
C PRO A 58 18.76 -11.58 14.27
N ALA A 59 18.67 -11.23 12.98
CA ALA A 59 18.49 -12.20 11.92
C ALA A 59 19.79 -12.97 11.58
N VAL A 60 20.96 -12.38 11.81
CA VAL A 60 22.25 -13.09 11.75
C VAL A 60 22.34 -14.12 12.87
N ASP A 61 21.89 -13.78 14.08
CA ASP A 61 21.83 -14.72 15.20
C ASP A 61 20.90 -15.89 14.87
N LEU A 62 19.75 -15.63 14.24
CA LEU A 62 18.87 -16.67 13.70
C LEU A 62 19.57 -17.53 12.64
N TYR A 63 20.27 -16.93 11.67
CA TYR A 63 21.03 -17.66 10.65
C TYR A 63 22.05 -18.63 11.29
N ASN A 64 22.70 -18.23 12.37
CA ASN A 64 23.66 -19.07 13.09
C ASN A 64 23.00 -20.30 13.78
N THR A 65 21.67 -20.32 13.91
CA THR A 65 20.93 -21.49 14.41
C THR A 65 20.51 -22.47 13.31
N PHE A 66 20.65 -22.09 12.03
CA PHE A 66 20.25 -22.95 10.93
C PHE A 66 21.14 -24.19 10.84
N THR A 67 20.49 -25.33 10.62
CA THR A 67 21.16 -26.60 10.36
C THR A 67 21.14 -26.88 8.86
N TRP A 68 22.26 -27.36 8.34
CA TRP A 68 22.48 -27.59 6.91
C TRP A 68 22.81 -29.06 6.67
N ALA A 69 22.30 -29.61 5.58
CA ALA A 69 22.66 -30.98 5.18
C ALA A 69 24.11 -31.07 4.67
N ASP A 70 24.59 -29.99 4.03
CA ASP A 70 25.96 -29.80 3.57
C ASP A 70 26.43 -28.39 4.00
N GLU A 71 27.66 -28.25 4.48
CA GLU A 71 28.24 -26.94 4.82
C GLU A 71 28.27 -25.95 3.65
N ALA A 72 28.33 -26.46 2.41
CA ALA A 72 28.24 -25.63 1.20
C ALA A 72 26.86 -24.95 1.05
N ASP A 73 25.82 -25.49 1.68
CA ASP A 73 24.46 -24.93 1.60
C ASP A 73 24.33 -23.62 2.36
N ALA A 74 25.07 -23.47 3.46
CA ALA A 74 25.16 -22.21 4.21
C ALA A 74 25.74 -21.05 3.37
N LYS A 75 26.41 -21.37 2.26
CA LYS A 75 26.98 -20.39 1.32
C LYS A 75 26.19 -20.31 0.01
N THR A 76 25.10 -21.05 -0.13
CA THR A 76 24.25 -21.03 -1.32
C THR A 76 23.11 -20.03 -1.10
N TYR A 77 23.12 -18.91 -1.82
CA TYR A 77 22.21 -17.79 -1.59
C TYR A 77 20.74 -18.21 -1.54
N GLN A 78 20.31 -19.02 -2.51
CA GLN A 78 18.92 -19.45 -2.57
C GLN A 78 18.54 -20.30 -1.35
N LYS A 79 19.39 -21.25 -0.94
CA LYS A 79 19.14 -22.09 0.24
C LYS A 79 19.06 -21.28 1.54
N VAL A 80 19.89 -20.24 1.66
CA VAL A 80 19.85 -19.31 2.80
C VAL A 80 18.53 -18.54 2.84
N ILE A 81 18.12 -17.95 1.71
CA ILE A 81 16.83 -17.24 1.61
C ILE A 81 15.65 -18.17 1.89
N ASP A 82 15.66 -19.39 1.34
CA ASP A 82 14.60 -20.37 1.54
C ASP A 82 14.48 -20.75 3.01
N GLN A 83 15.60 -20.87 3.74
CA GLN A 83 15.54 -21.22 5.15
C GLN A 83 15.00 -20.09 6.03
N PHE A 84 15.33 -18.84 5.70
CA PHE A 84 14.65 -17.69 6.29
C PHE A 84 13.16 -17.67 5.96
N GLU A 85 12.77 -18.03 4.74
CA GLU A 85 11.36 -18.07 4.32
C GLU A 85 10.59 -19.16 5.08
N VAL A 86 11.16 -20.35 5.24
CA VAL A 86 10.60 -21.43 6.07
C VAL A 86 10.45 -20.98 7.51
N HIS A 87 11.46 -20.34 8.10
CA HIS A 87 11.36 -19.84 9.46
C HIS A 87 10.28 -18.76 9.59
N CYS A 88 10.31 -17.74 8.74
CA CYS A 88 9.40 -16.60 8.84
C CYS A 88 7.95 -16.98 8.52
N ASN A 89 7.72 -17.87 7.56
CA ASN A 89 6.39 -18.37 7.21
C ASN A 89 5.92 -19.47 8.16
N GLY A 90 6.80 -20.31 8.70
CA GLY A 90 6.45 -21.34 9.69
C GLY A 90 5.91 -20.75 11.00
N HIS A 91 6.25 -19.48 11.28
CA HIS A 91 5.70 -18.71 12.39
C HIS A 91 4.56 -17.76 11.96
N ALA A 92 4.07 -17.86 10.71
CA ALA A 92 2.92 -17.09 10.27
C ALA A 92 1.68 -17.53 11.03
N ASN A 93 1.16 -16.65 11.90
CA ASN A 93 -0.12 -16.87 12.54
C ASN A 93 -1.23 -16.39 11.59
N THR A 94 -1.66 -17.25 10.68
CA THR A 94 -2.72 -16.93 9.70
C THR A 94 -3.98 -16.37 10.39
N ALA A 95 -4.32 -16.83 11.61
CA ALA A 95 -5.47 -16.30 12.34
C ALA A 95 -5.25 -14.84 12.77
N TYR A 96 -4.04 -14.47 13.19
CA TYR A 96 -3.69 -13.08 13.52
C TYR A 96 -3.65 -12.20 12.26
N GLU A 97 -3.06 -12.66 11.16
CA GLU A 97 -3.06 -11.94 9.87
C GLU A 97 -4.49 -11.64 9.42
N ARG A 98 -5.37 -12.66 9.47
CA ARG A 98 -6.79 -12.51 9.17
C ARG A 98 -7.51 -11.60 10.16
N TYR A 99 -7.12 -11.57 11.43
CA TYR A 99 -7.65 -10.62 12.41
C TYR A 99 -7.30 -9.17 12.03
N ILE A 100 -6.03 -8.89 11.72
CA ILE A 100 -5.58 -7.56 11.27
C ILE A 100 -6.31 -7.15 9.99
N TYR A 101 -6.42 -8.06 9.03
CA TYR A 101 -7.17 -7.83 7.79
C TYR A 101 -8.65 -7.53 8.05
N ASN A 102 -9.33 -8.35 8.85
CA ASN A 102 -10.77 -8.22 9.10
C ASN A 102 -11.14 -7.03 9.99
N THR A 103 -10.19 -6.53 10.78
CA THR A 103 -10.37 -5.31 11.59
C THR A 103 -9.97 -4.03 10.86
N ARG A 104 -9.43 -4.14 9.64
CA ARG A 104 -9.04 -2.99 8.84
C ARG A 104 -10.25 -2.19 8.35
N VAL A 105 -10.33 -0.94 8.79
CA VAL A 105 -11.31 0.07 8.34
C VAL A 105 -10.61 1.30 7.83
N GLN A 106 -11.21 2.03 6.87
CA GLN A 106 -10.67 3.27 6.32
C GLN A 106 -10.49 4.30 7.44
N ARG A 107 -9.27 4.81 7.60
CA ARG A 107 -8.94 5.79 8.65
C ARG A 107 -9.51 7.17 8.31
N GLU A 108 -9.60 8.05 9.31
CA GLU A 108 -9.96 9.46 9.07
C GLU A 108 -8.92 10.11 8.16
N GLY A 109 -9.37 10.82 7.12
CA GLY A 109 -8.49 11.44 6.12
C GLY A 109 -7.74 10.49 5.19
N GLU A 110 -7.91 9.17 5.32
CA GLU A 110 -7.27 8.21 4.42
C GLU A 110 -7.98 8.17 3.06
N SER A 111 -7.22 8.30 1.96
CA SER A 111 -7.75 8.13 0.61
C SER A 111 -8.20 6.69 0.34
N PHE A 112 -9.20 6.53 -0.50
CA PHE A 112 -9.65 5.19 -0.88
C PHE A 112 -8.54 4.35 -1.51
N GLU A 113 -7.66 4.94 -2.34
CA GLU A 113 -6.52 4.24 -2.94
C GLU A 113 -5.54 3.69 -1.90
N SER A 114 -5.23 4.47 -0.85
CA SER A 114 -4.39 4.00 0.27
C SER A 114 -5.06 2.84 1.00
N PHE A 115 -6.37 2.95 1.22
CA PHE A 115 -7.15 1.91 1.90
C PHE A 115 -7.15 0.59 1.11
N VAL A 116 -7.45 0.63 -0.18
CA VAL A 116 -7.44 -0.55 -1.07
C VAL A 116 -6.04 -1.15 -1.17
N THR A 117 -5.01 -0.32 -1.30
CA THR A 117 -3.61 -0.78 -1.35
C THR A 117 -3.24 -1.52 -0.06
N SER A 118 -3.64 -0.98 1.09
CA SER A 118 -3.43 -1.63 2.39
C SER A 118 -4.16 -2.97 2.48
N LEU A 119 -5.42 -3.03 2.03
CA LEU A 119 -6.20 -4.28 2.04
C LEU A 119 -5.58 -5.36 1.15
N LYS A 120 -5.12 -4.99 -0.04
CA LYS A 120 -4.41 -5.91 -0.95
C LYS A 120 -3.14 -6.43 -0.29
N SER A 121 -2.34 -5.55 0.30
CA SER A 121 -1.10 -5.96 1.00
C SER A 121 -1.37 -6.90 2.18
N LEU A 122 -2.39 -6.64 2.99
CA LEU A 122 -2.76 -7.50 4.12
C LEU A 122 -3.30 -8.87 3.67
N ALA A 123 -3.99 -8.94 2.53
CA ALA A 123 -4.55 -10.18 2.02
C ALA A 123 -3.47 -11.20 1.60
N GLU A 124 -2.26 -10.75 1.26
CA GLU A 124 -1.17 -11.59 0.76
C GLU A 124 -0.68 -12.63 1.78
N THR A 125 -0.83 -12.38 3.08
CA THR A 125 -0.43 -13.27 4.18
C THR A 125 -1.61 -14.00 4.82
N CYS A 126 -2.83 -13.79 4.32
CA CYS A 126 -4.04 -14.36 4.89
C CYS A 126 -4.40 -15.75 4.35
N GLU A 127 -3.66 -16.29 3.38
CA GLU A 127 -3.93 -17.59 2.76
C GLU A 127 -5.39 -17.70 2.26
N PHE A 128 -5.89 -16.65 1.63
CA PHE A 128 -7.27 -16.62 1.10
C PHE A 128 -7.43 -17.35 -0.23
N GLU A 129 -6.32 -17.70 -0.89
CA GLU A 129 -6.31 -18.46 -2.13
C GLU A 129 -7.25 -17.85 -3.19
N THR A 130 -8.16 -18.63 -3.75
CA THR A 130 -9.12 -18.23 -4.79
C THR A 130 -10.15 -17.21 -4.31
N LEU A 131 -10.32 -17.04 -2.99
CA LEU A 131 -11.26 -16.08 -2.40
C LEU A 131 -10.65 -14.69 -2.16
N THR A 132 -9.37 -14.49 -2.49
CA THR A 132 -8.65 -13.23 -2.20
C THR A 132 -9.41 -11.99 -2.70
N GLU A 133 -9.82 -11.98 -3.97
CA GLU A 133 -10.50 -10.83 -4.58
C GLU A 133 -11.90 -10.58 -3.98
N SER A 134 -12.67 -11.64 -3.71
CA SER A 134 -14.01 -11.51 -3.13
C SER A 134 -13.95 -11.01 -1.69
N LEU A 135 -12.98 -11.48 -0.91
CA LEU A 135 -12.78 -11.01 0.46
C LEU A 135 -12.31 -9.55 0.49
N ILE A 136 -11.42 -9.12 -0.42
CA ILE A 136 -11.02 -7.70 -0.53
C ILE A 136 -12.22 -6.82 -0.86
N ARG A 137 -13.08 -7.24 -1.80
CA ARG A 137 -14.33 -6.53 -2.11
C ARG A 137 -15.20 -6.41 -0.86
N ASP A 138 -15.43 -7.50 -0.14
CA ASP A 138 -16.28 -7.51 1.05
C ASP A 138 -15.70 -6.61 2.14
N ARG A 139 -14.36 -6.63 2.30
CA ARG A 139 -13.68 -5.80 3.28
C ARG A 139 -13.71 -4.32 2.92
N ILE A 140 -13.69 -3.97 1.63
CA ILE A 140 -13.96 -2.59 1.16
C ILE A 140 -15.35 -2.15 1.59
N ILE A 141 -16.39 -2.94 1.29
CA ILE A 141 -17.79 -2.59 1.61
C ILE A 141 -17.94 -2.40 3.12
N LEU A 142 -17.44 -3.34 3.92
CA LEU A 142 -17.60 -3.31 5.37
C LEU A 142 -16.71 -2.24 6.04
N GLY A 143 -15.54 -1.93 5.47
CA GLY A 143 -14.54 -1.06 6.10
C GLY A 143 -14.50 0.39 5.60
N MET A 144 -15.19 0.72 4.50
CA MET A 144 -15.18 2.09 3.97
C MET A 144 -15.98 3.08 4.83
N LYS A 145 -15.53 4.34 4.85
CA LYS A 145 -16.17 5.42 5.61
C LYS A 145 -17.46 5.93 4.97
N ASN A 146 -17.48 6.10 3.66
CA ASN A 146 -18.61 6.74 2.96
C ASN A 146 -19.83 5.80 2.87
N ALA A 147 -20.82 6.03 3.73
CA ALA A 147 -22.03 5.22 3.80
C ALA A 147 -22.88 5.27 2.52
N ASN A 148 -22.89 6.40 1.80
CA ASN A 148 -23.66 6.53 0.55
C ASN A 148 -23.06 5.68 -0.57
N ILE A 149 -21.73 5.69 -0.70
CA ILE A 149 -21.05 4.82 -1.67
C ILE A 149 -21.21 3.35 -1.27
N ARG A 150 -21.12 3.02 0.03
CA ARG A 150 -21.42 1.67 0.52
C ARG A 150 -22.81 1.20 0.12
N GLN A 151 -23.83 2.06 0.30
CA GLN A 151 -25.19 1.74 -0.13
C GLN A 151 -25.29 1.53 -1.65
N ARG A 152 -24.55 2.32 -2.45
CA ARG A 152 -24.50 2.14 -3.91
C ARG A 152 -23.90 0.78 -4.29
N LEU A 153 -22.78 0.40 -3.68
CA LEU A 153 -22.13 -0.90 -3.91
C LEU A 153 -23.08 -2.07 -3.58
N LEU A 154 -23.82 -1.97 -2.48
CA LEU A 154 -24.77 -3.01 -2.05
C LEU A 154 -26.00 -3.18 -2.97
N ARG A 155 -26.21 -2.29 -3.94
CA ARG A 155 -27.27 -2.45 -4.96
C ARG A 155 -26.85 -3.36 -6.12
N GLU A 156 -25.56 -3.61 -6.27
CA GLU A 156 -25.02 -4.42 -7.35
C GLU A 156 -25.04 -5.92 -6.97
N ALA A 157 -25.94 -6.69 -7.60
CA ALA A 157 -26.16 -8.10 -7.24
C ALA A 157 -24.94 -9.02 -7.48
N HIS A 158 -24.12 -8.70 -8.48
CA HIS A 158 -22.94 -9.49 -8.88
C HIS A 158 -21.69 -8.62 -8.92
N LEU A 159 -21.44 -7.91 -7.81
CA LEU A 159 -20.32 -6.99 -7.69
C LEU A 159 -18.96 -7.73 -7.66
N THR A 160 -18.06 -7.38 -8.58
CA THR A 160 -16.65 -7.81 -8.56
C THR A 160 -15.77 -6.79 -7.84
N LEU A 161 -14.54 -7.17 -7.46
CA LEU A 161 -13.58 -6.21 -6.87
C LEU A 161 -13.30 -5.05 -7.81
N THR A 162 -13.05 -5.34 -9.09
CA THR A 162 -12.80 -4.31 -10.11
C THR A 162 -13.97 -3.34 -10.24
N GLN A 163 -15.21 -3.85 -10.28
CA GLN A 163 -16.40 -2.99 -10.31
C GLN A 163 -16.53 -2.14 -9.06
N ALA A 164 -16.28 -2.70 -7.87
CA ALA A 164 -16.34 -1.96 -6.62
C ALA A 164 -15.36 -0.79 -6.61
N ILE A 165 -14.10 -1.04 -6.98
CA ILE A 165 -13.07 0.01 -7.08
C ILE A 165 -13.47 1.10 -8.07
N THR A 166 -13.98 0.73 -9.25
CA THR A 166 -14.43 1.69 -10.27
C THR A 166 -15.59 2.55 -9.79
N ILE A 167 -16.59 1.96 -9.12
CA ILE A 167 -17.74 2.70 -8.58
C ILE A 167 -17.28 3.71 -7.53
N VAL A 168 -16.39 3.32 -6.62
CA VAL A 168 -15.90 4.22 -5.57
C VAL A 168 -15.10 5.37 -6.17
N ARG A 169 -14.16 5.09 -7.09
CA ARG A 169 -13.39 6.12 -7.80
C ARG A 169 -14.28 7.12 -8.53
N ALA A 170 -15.29 6.63 -9.25
CA ALA A 170 -16.23 7.49 -9.96
C ALA A 170 -17.03 8.38 -9.01
N ALA A 171 -17.44 7.85 -7.84
CA ALA A 171 -18.16 8.62 -6.83
C ALA A 171 -17.27 9.68 -6.15
N GLU A 172 -16.01 9.38 -5.86
CA GLU A 172 -15.05 10.36 -5.34
C GLU A 172 -14.78 11.48 -6.35
N ALA A 173 -14.57 11.13 -7.63
CA ALA A 173 -14.39 12.11 -8.71
C ALA A 173 -15.62 13.01 -8.89
N ALA A 174 -16.82 12.43 -8.91
CA ALA A 174 -18.07 13.19 -9.02
C ALA A 174 -18.26 14.17 -7.86
N THR A 175 -17.88 13.77 -6.64
CA THR A 175 -17.94 14.64 -5.44
C THR A 175 -16.94 15.80 -5.55
N ALA A 176 -15.72 15.53 -6.04
CA ALA A 176 -14.71 16.56 -6.28
C ALA A 176 -15.19 17.58 -7.33
N HIS A 177 -15.67 17.10 -8.49
CA HIS A 177 -16.18 17.97 -9.55
C HIS A 177 -17.40 18.78 -9.12
N ALA A 178 -18.35 18.18 -8.39
CA ALA A 178 -19.49 18.91 -7.84
C ALA A 178 -19.05 20.04 -6.89
N SER A 179 -18.00 19.80 -6.08
CA SER A 179 -17.44 20.81 -5.19
C SER A 179 -16.75 21.94 -5.95
N GLU A 180 -16.06 21.64 -7.04
CA GLU A 180 -15.43 22.63 -7.93
C GLU A 180 -16.49 23.50 -8.62
N ILE A 181 -17.54 22.88 -9.19
CA ILE A 181 -18.66 23.57 -9.82
C ILE A 181 -19.34 24.51 -8.82
N ALA A 182 -19.61 24.05 -7.59
CA ALA A 182 -20.24 24.89 -6.56
C ALA A 182 -19.38 26.12 -6.21
N LYS A 183 -18.05 25.97 -6.15
CA LYS A 183 -17.13 27.08 -5.90
C LYS A 183 -17.12 28.09 -7.06
N SER A 184 -17.10 27.63 -8.31
CA SER A 184 -17.14 28.52 -9.48
C SER A 184 -18.47 29.27 -9.57
N THR A 185 -19.59 28.60 -9.28
CA THR A 185 -20.90 29.29 -9.25
C THR A 185 -20.96 30.36 -8.16
N MET A 186 -20.35 30.14 -6.98
CA MET A 186 -20.30 31.17 -5.94
C MET A 186 -19.42 32.37 -6.31
N SER A 187 -18.29 32.17 -7.01
CA SER A 187 -17.46 33.29 -7.49
C SER A 187 -18.17 34.10 -8.57
N ASP A 188 -18.90 33.46 -9.47
CA ASP A 188 -19.64 34.15 -10.53
C ASP A 188 -20.79 35.02 -9.98
N ILE A 189 -21.42 34.60 -8.87
CA ILE A 189 -22.48 35.40 -8.22
C ILE A 189 -21.93 36.67 -7.55
N SER A 190 -20.69 36.63 -6.99
CA SER A 190 -20.08 37.82 -6.38
C SER A 190 -19.71 38.92 -7.36
N ASP A 191 -19.45 38.59 -8.64
CA ASP A 191 -19.03 39.56 -9.66
C ASP A 191 -20.22 40.31 -10.31
N VAL A 192 -21.46 39.85 -10.15
CA VAL A 192 -22.65 40.42 -10.83
C VAL A 192 -23.29 41.59 -10.07
N HIS A 193 -22.85 41.91 -8.85
CA HIS A 193 -23.49 42.95 -8.02
C HIS A 193 -23.00 44.41 -8.21
N TYR A 194 -22.17 44.72 -9.21
CA TYR A 194 -21.67 46.09 -9.43
C TYR A 194 -22.05 46.69 -10.79
N VAL A 195 -23.33 47.02 -10.99
CA VAL A 195 -23.74 47.97 -12.04
C VAL A 195 -24.13 49.29 -11.37
N LYS A 196 -23.18 50.23 -11.30
CA LYS A 196 -23.46 51.62 -10.93
C LYS A 196 -24.32 52.25 -12.02
N HIS A 197 -25.58 52.54 -11.73
CA HIS A 197 -26.37 53.48 -12.52
C HIS A 197 -25.77 54.89 -12.36
N GLU A 198 -25.01 55.36 -13.35
CA GLU A 198 -24.70 56.78 -13.49
C GLU A 198 -25.98 57.55 -13.81
N ARG A 199 -26.45 58.37 -12.86
CA ARG A 199 -27.49 59.35 -13.11
C ARG A 199 -26.91 60.49 -13.96
N ALA A 200 -27.39 60.64 -15.19
CA ALA A 200 -27.13 61.81 -16.02
C ALA A 200 -27.62 63.08 -15.31
N LYS A 201 -26.76 64.11 -15.23
CA LYS A 201 -27.12 65.43 -14.71
C LYS A 201 -27.95 66.19 -15.75
N PRO A 202 -28.99 66.96 -15.36
CA PRO A 202 -29.71 67.80 -16.30
C PRO A 202 -28.88 69.01 -16.71
N SER A 203 -28.93 69.36 -17.99
CA SER A 203 -28.33 70.57 -18.55
C SER A 203 -29.13 71.81 -18.12
N GLU A 204 -28.53 72.71 -17.35
CA GLU A 204 -29.10 74.03 -17.12
C GLU A 204 -28.87 74.92 -18.35
N THR A 205 -29.96 75.40 -18.92
CA THR A 205 -29.98 76.46 -19.93
C THR A 205 -30.25 77.78 -19.22
N ARG A 206 -29.29 78.71 -19.24
CA ARG A 206 -29.56 80.14 -19.47
C ARG A 206 -28.30 80.92 -19.83
#